data_AF-A0A957NU25-F1
#
_entry.id   AF-A0A957NU25-F1
#
_cell.length_a   1.000
_cell.length_b   1.000
_cell.length_c   1.000
_cell.angle_alpha   90.00
_cell.angle_beta   90.00
_cell.angle_gamma   90.00
#
_symmetry.space_group_name_H-M   'P 1'
#
loop_
_entity.id
_entity.type
_entity.pdbx_description
1 polymer ?
#
loop_
_entity_poly.entity_id
_entity_poly.type
_entity_poly.pdbx_seq_one_letter_code
_entity_poly.pdbx_strand_id
1 'polypeptide(L)'
;YNSVLALARSPLANSALVSPLLVLDDVSPTAEERGRAMRLVLAWAVNRLAPEPMQYALGTERPLDDPTWSDPRWWRYNILRHRYLEPLHPDDFIEGGRFTETLVALTGIPSPDTFFDERNRAIREVAQWLQEQHDTGRANAELQQLALSEVYQVLQKQQAALDLLGVAATFETVFPRQLLNKMAAIENYQRLEHALDYLVRHRFLLTEDAGSSLWLSPVLRRFIYARQPLALAKRRHQRAADYYTEQDEPLLAVRHLQQAENWATAATILLASASELISELQSTELRLLLQRFPVSKLAPAQWRDIQILLSDLLMVNGAHAEALAACRSALRVVDSSFYQARIYRRMGKLFEFHNQLHALNYYQQALTRFEIDDPERIDLLKDRAWIYILRKEWILAEQDLLLALAQTPITIQQQADVLDALSYLCGENQRYT
;
A
#
# COMPACT_ATOMS: atom_id res chain seq x y z
N TYR A 1 -39.94 -5.57 -6.82
CA TYR A 1 -38.50 -5.27 -6.81
C TYR A 1 -38.26 -3.93 -6.13
N ASN A 2 -37.60 -3.91 -4.98
CA ASN A 2 -37.31 -2.66 -4.29
C ASN A 2 -36.41 -1.78 -5.17
N SER A 3 -36.88 -0.57 -5.48
CA SER A 3 -36.14 0.39 -6.30
C SER A 3 -34.82 0.70 -5.60
N VAL A 4 -33.70 0.33 -6.23
CA VAL A 4 -32.34 0.67 -5.77
C VAL A 4 -32.23 2.18 -5.50
N LEU A 5 -32.89 2.99 -6.32
CA LEU A 5 -32.96 4.45 -6.15
C LEU A 5 -33.75 4.88 -4.90
N ALA A 6 -34.78 4.12 -4.49
CA ALA A 6 -35.49 4.39 -3.25
C ALA A 6 -34.60 4.07 -2.03
N LEU A 7 -33.88 2.94 -2.06
CA LEU A 7 -32.91 2.59 -1.03
C LEU A 7 -31.79 3.63 -0.93
N ALA A 8 -31.33 4.16 -2.06
CA ALA A 8 -30.31 5.21 -2.12
C ALA A 8 -30.71 6.53 -1.45
N ARG A 9 -32.02 6.81 -1.37
CA ARG A 9 -32.56 8.00 -0.70
C ARG A 9 -32.74 7.82 0.80
N SER A 10 -32.55 6.60 1.32
CA SER A 10 -32.61 6.33 2.76
C SER A 10 -31.51 7.12 3.48
N PRO A 11 -31.78 7.70 4.67
CA PRO A 11 -30.75 8.28 5.51
C PRO A 11 -29.61 7.29 5.84
N LEU A 12 -29.94 6.00 5.94
CA LEU A 12 -28.98 4.93 6.21
C LEU A 12 -28.01 4.69 5.04
N ALA A 13 -28.38 5.07 3.81
CA ALA A 13 -27.53 4.91 2.63
C ALA A 13 -26.26 5.78 2.66
N ASN A 14 -26.22 6.77 3.56
CA ASN A 14 -25.08 7.67 3.78
C ASN A 14 -24.41 7.46 5.15
N SER A 15 -24.70 6.34 5.82
CA SER A 15 -24.19 6.03 7.16
C SER A 15 -23.00 5.08 7.12
N ALA A 16 -22.35 4.89 8.28
CA ALA A 16 -21.26 3.94 8.47
C ALA A 16 -21.64 2.48 8.15
N LEU A 17 -22.94 2.15 8.09
CA LEU A 17 -23.43 0.83 7.70
C LEU A 17 -23.03 0.46 6.27
N VAL A 18 -23.01 1.45 5.37
CA VAL A 18 -22.88 1.22 3.93
C VAL A 18 -21.44 1.38 3.47
N SER A 19 -20.63 2.18 4.17
CA SER A 19 -19.24 2.47 3.82
C SER A 19 -18.39 1.22 3.48
N PRO A 20 -18.43 0.11 4.25
CA PRO A 20 -17.62 -1.07 3.93
C PRO A 20 -17.95 -1.73 2.59
N LEU A 21 -19.16 -1.52 2.07
CA LEU A 21 -19.67 -2.12 0.84
C LEU A 21 -19.45 -1.23 -0.40
N LEU A 22 -18.96 0.01 -0.22
CA LEU A 22 -18.62 0.93 -1.32
C LEU A 22 -17.26 0.56 -1.93
N VAL A 23 -17.19 -0.64 -2.49
CA VAL A 23 -15.93 -1.27 -2.91
C VAL A 23 -15.44 -0.80 -4.29
N LEU A 24 -16.26 -0.04 -5.02
CA LEU A 24 -15.91 0.55 -6.33
C LEU A 24 -15.38 1.98 -6.17
N ASP A 25 -16.03 2.77 -5.33
CA ASP A 25 -15.66 4.15 -5.01
C ASP A 25 -16.23 4.51 -3.62
N ASP A 26 -15.36 4.68 -2.64
CA ASP A 26 -15.71 5.09 -1.28
C ASP A 26 -15.64 6.62 -1.08
N VAL A 27 -15.09 7.34 -2.06
CA VAL A 27 -14.92 8.80 -2.01
C VAL A 27 -16.13 9.51 -2.59
N SER A 28 -16.58 9.09 -3.78
CA SER A 28 -17.70 9.69 -4.52
C SER A 28 -18.70 8.64 -5.05
N PRO A 29 -19.27 7.80 -4.16
CA PRO A 29 -20.25 6.79 -4.55
C PRO A 29 -21.52 7.43 -5.15
N THR A 30 -21.98 6.85 -6.26
CA THR A 30 -23.23 7.16 -6.92
C THR A 30 -24.44 6.73 -6.09
N ALA A 31 -25.62 7.28 -6.39
CA ALA A 31 -26.87 6.84 -5.77
C ALA A 31 -27.13 5.34 -5.99
N GLU A 32 -26.82 4.82 -7.18
CA GLU A 32 -27.00 3.40 -7.48
C GLU A 32 -26.09 2.51 -6.61
N GLU A 33 -24.82 2.87 -6.46
CA GLU A 33 -23.86 2.15 -5.58
C GLU A 33 -24.34 2.15 -4.13
N ARG A 34 -24.78 3.30 -3.60
CA ARG A 34 -25.35 3.39 -2.24
C ARG A 34 -26.60 2.54 -2.08
N GLY A 35 -27.48 2.54 -3.08
CA GLY A 35 -28.70 1.74 -3.07
C GLY A 35 -28.41 0.23 -3.08
N ARG A 36 -27.46 -0.22 -3.91
CA ARG A 36 -27.02 -1.63 -3.96
C ARG A 36 -26.35 -2.05 -2.66
N ALA A 37 -25.48 -1.20 -2.12
CA ALA A 37 -24.83 -1.44 -0.84
C ALA A 37 -25.84 -1.51 0.32
N MET A 38 -26.85 -0.62 0.36
CA MET A 38 -27.94 -0.71 1.33
C MET A 38 -28.76 -2.01 1.17
N ARG A 39 -29.02 -2.45 -0.07
CA ARG A 39 -29.67 -3.74 -0.34
C ARG A 39 -28.85 -4.90 0.22
N LEU A 40 -27.53 -4.88 0.07
CA LEU A 40 -26.63 -5.90 0.60
C LEU A 40 -26.60 -5.90 2.14
N VAL A 41 -26.59 -4.74 2.79
CA VAL A 41 -26.70 -4.65 4.26
C VAL A 41 -28.01 -5.26 4.76
N LEU A 42 -29.13 -4.95 4.09
CA LEU A 42 -30.42 -5.53 4.43
C LEU A 42 -30.45 -7.04 4.18
N ALA A 43 -29.88 -7.50 3.07
CA ALA A 43 -29.74 -8.92 2.77
C ALA A 43 -28.93 -9.65 3.84
N TRP A 44 -27.78 -9.10 4.23
CA TRP A 44 -26.95 -9.63 5.31
C TRP A 44 -27.75 -9.76 6.61
N ALA A 45 -28.46 -8.70 7.02
CA ALA A 45 -29.22 -8.73 8.28
C ALA A 45 -30.39 -9.72 8.22
N VAL A 46 -31.14 -9.79 7.12
CA VAL A 46 -32.23 -10.76 6.95
C VAL A 46 -31.72 -12.19 6.91
N ASN A 47 -30.59 -12.46 6.25
CA ASN A 47 -30.01 -13.80 6.17
C ASN A 47 -29.63 -14.36 7.54
N ARG A 48 -29.37 -13.52 8.54
CA ARG A 48 -29.11 -13.94 9.92
C ARG A 48 -30.35 -14.47 10.66
N LEU A 49 -31.55 -14.26 10.12
CA LEU A 49 -32.78 -14.89 10.61
C LEU A 49 -32.90 -16.36 10.18
N ALA A 50 -32.12 -16.80 9.18
CA ALA A 50 -32.15 -18.19 8.73
C ALA A 50 -31.55 -19.10 9.83
N PRO A 51 -32.25 -20.17 10.24
CA PRO A 51 -31.77 -21.05 11.30
C PRO A 51 -30.58 -21.92 10.87
N GLU A 52 -30.41 -22.16 9.56
CA GLU A 52 -29.37 -22.98 8.96
C GLU A 52 -28.87 -22.31 7.66
N PRO A 53 -27.70 -22.71 7.12
CA PRO A 53 -27.21 -22.18 5.84
C PRO A 53 -28.27 -22.30 4.74
N MET A 54 -28.51 -21.20 4.04
CA MET A 54 -29.56 -21.14 3.02
C MET A 54 -29.22 -22.04 1.83
N GLN A 55 -30.14 -22.95 1.49
CA GLN A 55 -30.03 -23.77 0.28
C GLN A 55 -30.21 -22.94 -1.00
N TYR A 56 -31.13 -21.97 -0.96
CA TYR A 56 -31.44 -21.08 -2.08
C TYR A 56 -31.01 -19.66 -1.73
N ALA A 57 -29.84 -19.24 -2.18
CA ALA A 57 -29.35 -17.88 -1.98
C ALA A 57 -30.27 -16.84 -2.66
N LEU A 58 -30.18 -15.58 -2.24
CA LEU A 58 -30.84 -14.47 -2.95
C LEU A 58 -30.38 -14.45 -4.43
N GLY A 59 -31.32 -14.26 -5.34
CA GLY A 59 -31.20 -14.30 -6.79
C GLY A 59 -31.49 -15.69 -7.37
N THR A 60 -31.63 -16.70 -6.52
CA THR A 60 -31.94 -18.07 -6.94
C THR A 60 -33.43 -18.33 -6.73
N GLU A 61 -34.09 -18.84 -7.76
CA GLU A 61 -35.48 -19.28 -7.67
C GLU A 61 -35.60 -20.38 -6.61
N ARG A 62 -36.55 -20.19 -5.69
CA ARG A 62 -36.84 -21.14 -4.63
C ARG A 62 -38.15 -21.86 -4.97
N PRO A 63 -38.17 -23.20 -5.03
CA PRO A 63 -39.40 -23.95 -5.25
C PRO A 63 -40.45 -23.67 -4.16
N LEU A 64 -41.72 -23.57 -4.56
CA LEU A 64 -42.83 -23.30 -3.63
C LEU A 64 -43.18 -24.52 -2.74
N ASP A 65 -42.72 -25.71 -3.12
CA ASP A 65 -42.90 -26.97 -2.39
C ASP A 65 -41.74 -27.29 -1.42
N ASP A 66 -40.76 -26.39 -1.30
CA ASP A 66 -39.66 -26.51 -0.34
C ASP A 66 -40.22 -26.61 1.11
N PRO A 67 -39.86 -27.67 1.87
CA PRO A 67 -40.41 -27.88 3.21
C PRO A 67 -40.09 -26.74 4.19
N THR A 68 -39.00 -25.99 3.95
CA THR A 68 -38.61 -24.85 4.80
C THR A 68 -39.55 -23.65 4.66
N TRP A 69 -40.52 -23.66 3.73
CA TRP A 69 -41.62 -22.68 3.73
C TRP A 69 -42.46 -22.79 5.00
N SER A 70 -42.86 -24.01 5.34
CA SER A 70 -43.79 -24.33 6.43
C SER A 70 -43.14 -24.51 7.80
N ASP A 71 -41.81 -24.61 7.87
CA ASP A 71 -41.07 -24.73 9.14
C ASP A 71 -41.12 -23.41 9.94
N PRO A 72 -41.66 -23.41 11.18
CA PRO A 72 -41.74 -22.22 12.02
C PRO A 72 -40.40 -21.55 12.31
N ARG A 73 -39.29 -22.30 12.29
CA ARG A 73 -37.94 -21.75 12.47
C ARG A 73 -37.53 -20.82 11.32
N TRP A 74 -38.11 -21.01 10.14
CA TRP A 74 -37.83 -20.24 8.93
C TRP A 74 -38.83 -19.10 8.68
N TRP A 75 -39.96 -19.04 9.39
CA TRP A 75 -41.01 -18.03 9.16
C TRP A 75 -40.48 -16.61 9.10
N ARG A 76 -39.72 -16.17 10.11
CA ARG A 76 -39.18 -14.80 10.19
C ARG A 76 -38.31 -14.45 8.98
N TYR A 77 -37.43 -15.38 8.57
CA TYR A 77 -36.62 -15.24 7.36
C TYR A 77 -37.48 -15.19 6.10
N ASN A 78 -38.39 -16.16 5.91
CA ASN A 78 -39.25 -16.27 4.72
C ASN A 78 -40.11 -15.00 4.54
N ILE A 79 -40.70 -14.51 5.64
CA ILE A 79 -41.53 -13.30 5.64
C ILE A 79 -40.70 -12.10 5.17
N LEU A 80 -39.53 -11.84 5.77
CA LEU A 80 -38.74 -10.65 5.42
C LEU A 80 -38.06 -10.76 4.05
N ARG A 81 -37.50 -11.92 3.71
CA ARG A 81 -36.91 -12.20 2.40
C ARG A 81 -37.92 -11.87 1.32
N HIS A 82 -39.09 -12.50 1.37
CA HIS A 82 -40.02 -12.36 0.27
C HIS A 82 -40.76 -11.02 0.34
N ARG A 83 -41.02 -10.43 1.51
CA ARG A 83 -41.66 -9.11 1.55
C ARG A 83 -40.75 -7.97 1.05
N TYR A 84 -39.44 -8.03 1.31
CA TYR A 84 -38.55 -6.87 1.15
C TYR A 84 -37.34 -7.08 0.26
N LEU A 85 -36.87 -8.31 0.04
CA LEU A 85 -35.70 -8.54 -0.80
C LEU A 85 -36.13 -9.13 -2.14
N GLU A 86 -36.99 -10.16 -2.10
CA GLU A 86 -37.42 -10.96 -3.25
C GLU A 86 -38.93 -11.22 -3.24
N PRO A 87 -39.74 -10.19 -3.54
CA PRO A 87 -41.18 -10.35 -3.71
C PRO A 87 -41.52 -11.47 -4.67
N LEU A 88 -42.41 -12.36 -4.22
CA LEU A 88 -43.08 -13.37 -5.05
C LEU A 88 -43.64 -12.72 -6.32
N HIS A 89 -43.56 -13.44 -7.44
CA HIS A 89 -44.15 -12.98 -8.68
C HIS A 89 -45.68 -12.99 -8.52
N PRO A 90 -46.42 -12.05 -9.13
CA PRO A 90 -47.89 -12.07 -9.09
C PRO A 90 -48.50 -13.38 -9.60
N ASP A 91 -47.80 -14.06 -10.53
CA ASP A 91 -48.23 -15.36 -11.07
C ASP A 91 -48.10 -16.50 -10.04
N ASP A 92 -47.29 -16.32 -8.99
CA ASP A 92 -47.13 -17.27 -7.89
C ASP A 92 -48.20 -17.08 -6.80
N PHE A 93 -49.12 -16.12 -6.99
CA PHE A 93 -50.15 -15.87 -5.99
C PHE A 93 -51.19 -16.98 -6.01
N ILE A 94 -51.67 -17.35 -4.82
CA ILE A 94 -52.84 -18.23 -4.71
C ILE A 94 -54.04 -17.59 -5.42
N GLU A 95 -54.91 -18.40 -6.00
CA GLU A 95 -56.04 -17.91 -6.79
C GLU A 95 -56.92 -16.94 -5.97
N GLY A 96 -57.03 -15.69 -6.44
CA GLY A 96 -57.77 -14.61 -5.75
C GLY A 96 -57.08 -14.02 -4.52
N GLY A 97 -55.90 -14.50 -4.14
CA GLY A 97 -55.11 -13.98 -3.02
C GLY A 97 -54.28 -12.76 -3.40
N ARG A 98 -53.95 -11.91 -2.40
CA ARG A 98 -52.91 -10.89 -2.54
C ARG A 98 -51.62 -11.43 -1.92
N PHE A 99 -50.58 -10.62 -1.96
CA PHE A 99 -49.24 -10.99 -1.52
C PHE A 99 -49.18 -11.60 -0.10
N THR A 100 -49.93 -11.02 0.85
CA THR A 100 -49.89 -11.48 2.25
C THR A 100 -50.58 -12.82 2.40
N GLU A 101 -51.73 -13.01 1.74
CA GLU A 101 -52.49 -14.25 1.75
C GLU A 101 -51.66 -15.39 1.15
N THR A 102 -50.94 -15.13 0.04
CA THR A 102 -50.01 -16.09 -0.54
C THR A 102 -48.90 -16.49 0.43
N LEU A 103 -48.26 -15.54 1.13
CA LEU A 103 -47.23 -15.88 2.10
C LEU A 103 -47.77 -16.63 3.31
N VAL A 104 -48.96 -16.28 3.80
CA VAL A 104 -49.63 -17.01 4.90
C VAL A 104 -49.89 -18.45 4.47
N ALA A 105 -50.39 -18.66 3.26
CA ALA A 105 -50.64 -19.99 2.71
C ALA A 105 -49.35 -20.81 2.56
N LEU A 106 -48.29 -20.24 1.97
CA LEU A 106 -47.00 -20.92 1.80
C LEU A 106 -46.34 -21.27 3.13
N THR A 107 -46.39 -20.35 4.10
CA THR A 107 -45.75 -20.55 5.40
C THR A 107 -46.54 -21.44 6.36
N GLY A 108 -47.81 -21.72 6.07
CA GLY A 108 -48.70 -22.46 6.97
C GLY A 108 -48.98 -21.74 8.29
N ILE A 109 -48.78 -20.42 8.34
CA ILE A 109 -49.04 -19.62 9.54
C ILE A 109 -50.56 -19.58 9.79
N PRO A 110 -51.04 -19.86 11.02
CA PRO A 110 -52.45 -20.17 11.27
C PRO A 110 -53.40 -18.97 11.10
N SER A 111 -52.89 -17.73 11.18
CA SER A 111 -53.70 -16.52 11.01
C SER A 111 -52.88 -15.33 10.49
N PRO A 112 -53.53 -14.36 9.82
CA PRO A 112 -52.90 -13.09 9.46
C PRO A 112 -52.30 -12.34 10.66
N ASP A 113 -52.94 -12.41 11.83
CA ASP A 113 -52.44 -11.76 13.05
C ASP A 113 -51.10 -12.37 13.49
N THR A 114 -51.00 -13.70 13.49
CA THR A 114 -49.74 -14.42 13.80
C THR A 114 -48.65 -14.05 12.79
N PHE A 115 -49.02 -13.91 11.51
CA PHE A 115 -48.09 -13.47 10.46
C PHE A 115 -47.55 -12.06 10.74
N PHE A 116 -48.41 -11.11 11.11
CA PHE A 116 -47.98 -9.76 11.43
C PHE A 116 -47.14 -9.69 12.71
N ASP A 117 -47.44 -10.53 13.71
CA ASP A 117 -46.63 -10.65 14.92
C ASP A 117 -45.22 -11.17 14.62
N GLU A 118 -45.10 -12.25 13.85
CA GLU A 118 -43.80 -12.80 13.44
C GLU A 118 -43.02 -11.83 12.55
N ARG A 119 -43.70 -11.12 11.64
CA ARG A 119 -43.11 -10.03 10.87
C ARG A 119 -42.54 -8.94 11.79
N ASN A 120 -43.33 -8.47 12.77
CA ASN A 120 -42.91 -7.38 13.67
C ASN A 120 -41.76 -7.83 14.59
N ARG A 121 -41.73 -9.09 15.01
CA ARG A 121 -40.58 -9.69 15.72
C ARG A 121 -39.33 -9.70 14.85
N ALA A 122 -39.44 -10.20 13.62
CA ALA A 122 -38.32 -10.24 12.67
C ALA A 122 -37.76 -8.83 12.38
N ILE A 123 -38.64 -7.83 12.20
CA ILE A 123 -38.22 -6.43 11.97
C ILE A 123 -37.44 -5.89 13.16
N ARG A 124 -37.90 -6.12 14.40
CA ARG A 124 -37.20 -5.65 15.60
C ARG A 124 -35.82 -6.27 15.75
N GLU A 125 -35.70 -7.57 15.47
CA GLU A 125 -34.44 -8.30 15.54
C GLU A 125 -33.44 -7.83 14.48
N VAL A 126 -33.89 -7.67 13.22
CA VAL A 126 -33.07 -7.09 12.15
C VAL A 126 -32.65 -5.65 12.48
N ALA A 127 -33.57 -4.82 12.98
CA ALA A 127 -33.25 -3.45 13.37
C ALA A 127 -32.20 -3.41 14.49
N GLN A 128 -32.27 -4.31 15.47
CA GLN A 128 -31.26 -4.43 16.52
C GLN A 128 -29.89 -4.77 15.93
N TRP A 129 -29.79 -5.77 15.03
CA TRP A 129 -28.50 -6.11 14.41
C TRP A 129 -27.95 -4.99 13.54
N LEU A 130 -28.80 -4.26 12.83
CA LEU A 130 -28.39 -3.08 12.06
C LEU A 130 -27.89 -1.96 12.97
N GLN A 131 -28.54 -1.72 14.11
CA GLN A 131 -28.07 -0.74 15.09
C GLN A 131 -26.72 -1.15 15.69
N GLU A 132 -26.60 -2.41 16.14
CA GLU A 132 -25.34 -2.95 16.66
C GLU A 132 -24.21 -2.87 15.62
N GLN A 133 -24.51 -3.15 14.35
CA GLN A 133 -23.54 -3.05 13.27
C GLN A 133 -23.17 -1.61 12.94
N HIS A 134 -24.13 -0.69 13.00
CA HIS A 134 -23.88 0.74 12.85
C HIS A 134 -22.92 1.26 13.92
N ASP A 135 -23.13 0.83 15.17
CA ASP A 135 -22.39 1.34 16.32
C ASP A 135 -21.02 0.67 16.50
N THR A 136 -20.91 -0.63 16.20
CA THR A 136 -19.69 -1.40 16.46
C THR A 136 -18.86 -1.70 15.22
N GLY A 137 -19.46 -1.71 14.02
CA GLY A 137 -18.78 -2.08 12.77
C GLY A 137 -18.24 -3.52 12.74
N ARG A 138 -18.69 -4.42 13.64
CA ARG A 138 -18.11 -5.76 13.83
C ARG A 138 -18.11 -6.61 12.56
N ALA A 139 -19.09 -6.44 11.69
CA ALA A 139 -19.24 -7.18 10.43
C ALA A 139 -18.68 -6.42 9.20
N ASN A 140 -17.88 -5.36 9.37
CA ASN A 140 -17.37 -4.57 8.23
C ASN A 140 -16.59 -5.41 7.22
N ALA A 141 -15.72 -6.31 7.70
CA ALA A 141 -14.94 -7.19 6.82
C ALA A 141 -15.82 -8.20 6.08
N GLU A 142 -16.84 -8.75 6.74
CA GLU A 142 -17.82 -9.67 6.14
C GLU A 142 -18.64 -8.98 5.05
N LEU A 143 -19.17 -7.79 5.35
CA LEU A 143 -19.96 -6.97 4.41
C LEU A 143 -19.13 -6.54 3.20
N GLN A 144 -17.88 -6.13 3.42
CA GLN A 144 -16.95 -5.80 2.34
C GLN A 144 -16.68 -7.02 1.45
N GLN A 145 -16.46 -8.19 2.04
CA GLN A 145 -16.26 -9.43 1.29
C GLN A 145 -17.51 -9.84 0.49
N LEU A 146 -18.70 -9.62 1.04
CA LEU A 146 -19.98 -9.85 0.33
C LEU A 146 -20.08 -8.95 -0.90
N ALA A 147 -19.82 -7.65 -0.76
CA ALA A 147 -19.84 -6.68 -1.86
C ALA A 147 -18.80 -7.01 -2.95
N LEU A 148 -17.58 -7.37 -2.55
CA LEU A 148 -16.54 -7.80 -3.48
C LEU A 148 -16.91 -9.08 -4.23
N SER A 149 -17.58 -10.02 -3.56
CA SER A 149 -18.02 -11.26 -4.18
C SER A 149 -19.10 -11.02 -5.23
N GLU A 150 -20.07 -10.13 -4.97
CA GLU A 150 -21.10 -9.75 -5.94
C GLU A 150 -20.48 -9.06 -7.17
N VAL A 151 -19.57 -8.10 -6.94
CA VAL A 151 -18.81 -7.43 -8.02
C VAL A 151 -18.04 -8.45 -8.86
N TYR A 152 -17.35 -9.38 -8.21
CA TYR A 152 -16.51 -10.36 -8.89
C TYR A 152 -17.33 -11.34 -9.74
N GLN A 153 -18.50 -11.77 -9.26
CA GLN A 153 -19.41 -12.63 -10.04
C GLN A 153 -19.87 -11.97 -11.33
N VAL A 154 -20.09 -10.65 -11.32
CA VAL A 154 -20.42 -9.89 -12.55
C VAL A 154 -19.22 -9.87 -13.50
N LEU A 155 -18.02 -9.60 -12.98
CA LEU A 155 -16.79 -9.56 -13.77
C LEU A 155 -16.42 -10.93 -14.38
N GLN A 156 -16.71 -12.04 -13.70
CA GLN A 156 -16.49 -13.39 -14.22
C GLN A 156 -17.29 -13.69 -15.50
N LYS A 157 -18.42 -12.99 -15.71
CA LYS A 157 -19.20 -13.10 -16.96
C LYS A 157 -18.58 -12.29 -18.12
N GLN A 158 -17.60 -11.44 -17.83
CA GLN A 158 -16.92 -10.54 -18.77
C GLN A 158 -15.40 -10.75 -18.69
N GLN A 159 -14.92 -11.92 -19.13
CA GLN A 159 -13.53 -12.33 -18.95
C GLN A 159 -12.50 -11.29 -19.42
N ALA A 160 -12.71 -10.66 -20.59
CA ALA A 160 -11.81 -9.63 -21.11
C ALA A 160 -11.70 -8.41 -20.18
N ALA A 161 -12.80 -8.01 -19.55
CA ALA A 161 -12.82 -6.91 -18.58
C ALA A 161 -12.12 -7.32 -17.28
N LEU A 162 -12.37 -8.54 -16.78
CA LEU A 162 -11.70 -9.07 -15.60
C LEU A 162 -10.18 -9.16 -15.79
N ASP A 163 -9.75 -9.62 -16.95
CA ASP A 163 -8.35 -9.78 -17.26
C ASP A 163 -7.60 -8.43 -17.36
N LEU A 164 -8.23 -7.45 -18.01
CA LEU A 164 -7.72 -6.07 -18.08
C LEU A 164 -7.69 -5.41 -16.69
N LEU A 165 -8.72 -5.63 -15.87
CA LEU A 165 -8.75 -5.19 -14.48
C LEU A 165 -7.63 -5.85 -13.67
N GLY A 166 -7.25 -7.09 -14.01
CA GLY A 166 -6.07 -7.76 -13.46
C GLY A 166 -4.76 -7.02 -13.80
N VAL A 167 -4.59 -6.53 -15.02
CA VAL A 167 -3.44 -5.67 -15.37
C VAL A 167 -3.46 -4.41 -14.52
N ALA A 168 -4.61 -3.75 -14.49
CA ALA A 168 -4.81 -2.49 -13.78
C ALA A 168 -4.60 -2.62 -12.26
N ALA A 169 -4.92 -3.79 -11.68
CA ALA A 169 -4.70 -4.06 -10.26
C ALA A 169 -3.22 -4.14 -9.85
N THR A 170 -2.28 -4.15 -10.81
CA THR A 170 -0.83 -4.06 -10.57
C THR A 170 -0.40 -2.69 -10.04
N PHE A 171 -1.17 -1.64 -10.32
CA PHE A 171 -0.85 -0.27 -9.95
C PHE A 171 -1.54 0.12 -8.64
N GLU A 172 -0.79 0.69 -7.70
CA GLU A 172 -1.31 0.98 -6.35
C GLU A 172 -2.07 2.31 -6.27
N THR A 173 -1.75 3.22 -7.18
CA THR A 173 -2.21 4.61 -7.22
C THR A 173 -2.82 4.91 -8.59
N VAL A 174 -3.15 6.18 -8.84
CA VAL A 174 -3.48 6.66 -10.18
C VAL A 174 -2.33 6.32 -11.15
N PHE A 175 -2.68 5.86 -12.35
CA PHE A 175 -1.74 5.49 -13.40
C PHE A 175 -2.22 5.95 -14.79
N PRO A 176 -1.30 6.19 -15.74
CA PRO A 176 -1.67 6.63 -17.08
C PRO A 176 -2.47 5.56 -17.86
N ARG A 177 -3.52 5.97 -18.57
CA ARG A 177 -4.25 5.09 -19.50
C ARG A 177 -3.34 4.47 -20.56
N GLN A 178 -2.34 5.22 -21.02
CA GLN A 178 -1.36 4.74 -22.00
C GLN A 178 -0.55 3.55 -21.47
N LEU A 179 -0.21 3.53 -20.18
CA LEU A 179 0.49 2.42 -19.55
C LEU A 179 -0.37 1.15 -19.55
N LEU A 180 -1.65 1.26 -19.18
CA LEU A 180 -2.58 0.14 -19.26
C LEU A 180 -2.71 -0.39 -20.69
N ASN A 181 -2.80 0.50 -21.68
CA ASN A 181 -2.87 0.13 -23.09
C ASN A 181 -1.58 -0.59 -23.55
N LYS A 182 -0.40 -0.07 -23.19
CA LYS A 182 0.91 -0.67 -23.53
C LYS A 182 1.02 -2.08 -22.94
N MET A 183 0.66 -2.25 -21.66
CA MET A 183 0.70 -3.56 -21.01
C MET A 183 -0.33 -4.52 -21.61
N ALA A 184 -1.53 -4.05 -21.92
CA ALA A 184 -2.56 -4.88 -22.52
C ALA A 184 -2.19 -5.34 -23.94
N ALA A 185 -1.54 -4.47 -24.73
CA ALA A 185 -1.02 -4.82 -26.04
C ALA A 185 0.05 -5.93 -25.96
N ILE A 186 0.96 -5.84 -25.00
CA ILE A 186 2.00 -6.87 -24.78
C ILE A 186 1.39 -8.22 -24.37
N GLU A 187 0.26 -8.21 -23.66
CA GLU A 187 -0.48 -9.43 -23.28
C GLU A 187 -1.42 -9.93 -24.39
N ASN A 188 -1.41 -9.30 -25.58
CA ASN A 188 -2.26 -9.64 -26.72
C ASN A 188 -3.77 -9.62 -26.39
N TYR A 189 -4.21 -8.67 -25.56
CA TYR A 189 -5.62 -8.54 -25.25
C TYR A 189 -6.44 -8.14 -26.47
N GLN A 190 -7.35 -9.04 -26.88
CA GLN A 190 -8.33 -8.74 -27.90
C GLN A 190 -9.43 -7.83 -27.33
N ARG A 191 -9.92 -6.88 -28.15
CA ARG A 191 -11.03 -5.98 -27.79
C ARG A 191 -10.77 -5.10 -26.55
N LEU A 192 -9.53 -4.63 -26.40
CA LEU A 192 -9.10 -3.72 -25.33
C LEU A 192 -10.08 -2.56 -25.11
N GLU A 193 -10.48 -1.86 -26.18
CA GLU A 193 -11.37 -0.70 -26.11
C GLU A 193 -12.73 -1.06 -25.50
N HIS A 194 -13.36 -2.15 -25.96
CA HIS A 194 -14.65 -2.60 -25.42
C HIS A 194 -14.54 -3.01 -23.95
N ALA A 195 -13.46 -3.68 -23.55
CA ALA A 195 -13.22 -4.06 -22.16
C ALA A 195 -13.01 -2.82 -21.28
N LEU A 196 -12.22 -1.85 -21.74
CA LEU A 196 -11.95 -0.62 -21.02
C LEU A 196 -13.21 0.24 -20.88
N ASP A 197 -13.98 0.41 -21.97
CA ASP A 197 -15.25 1.13 -21.95
C ASP A 197 -16.25 0.48 -21.00
N TYR A 198 -16.31 -0.86 -20.98
CA TYR A 198 -17.11 -1.59 -20.01
C TYR A 198 -16.68 -1.27 -18.56
N LEU A 199 -15.38 -1.35 -18.26
CA LEU A 199 -14.86 -1.10 -16.92
C LEU A 199 -15.10 0.33 -16.45
N VAL A 200 -14.92 1.33 -17.33
CA VAL A 200 -15.16 2.75 -17.00
C VAL A 200 -16.65 3.02 -16.84
N ARG A 201 -17.49 2.54 -17.78
CA ARG A 201 -18.95 2.74 -17.73
C ARG A 201 -19.59 2.12 -16.49
N HIS A 202 -19.06 0.99 -16.03
CA HIS A 202 -19.53 0.31 -14.82
C HIS A 202 -18.71 0.67 -13.57
N ARG A 203 -17.81 1.67 -13.67
CA ARG A 203 -17.03 2.24 -12.55
C ARG A 203 -16.13 1.25 -11.82
N PHE A 204 -15.74 0.15 -12.48
CA PHE A 204 -14.66 -0.72 -11.99
C PHE A 204 -13.28 -0.06 -12.15
N LEU A 205 -13.15 0.80 -13.17
CA LEU A 205 -12.06 1.76 -13.33
C LEU A 205 -12.64 3.16 -13.28
N LEU A 206 -11.99 4.03 -12.51
CA LEU A 206 -12.34 5.43 -12.36
C LEU A 206 -11.35 6.27 -13.17
N THR A 207 -11.83 7.40 -13.69
CA THR A 207 -11.07 8.25 -14.61
C THR A 207 -10.86 9.63 -14.02
N GLU A 208 -9.65 10.15 -14.17
CA GLU A 208 -9.27 11.53 -13.87
C GLU A 208 -8.74 12.22 -15.13
N ASP A 209 -8.54 13.54 -15.10
CA ASP A 209 -7.87 14.31 -16.16
C ASP A 209 -8.41 14.02 -17.58
N ALA A 210 -9.73 14.17 -17.75
CA ALA A 210 -10.43 13.88 -18.99
C ALA A 210 -10.23 12.44 -19.53
N GLY A 211 -9.93 11.48 -18.66
CA GLY A 211 -9.75 10.06 -19.00
C GLY A 211 -8.33 9.67 -19.40
N SER A 212 -7.36 10.56 -19.20
CA SER A 212 -5.94 10.25 -19.39
C SER A 212 -5.35 9.45 -18.22
N SER A 213 -5.90 9.64 -17.02
CA SER A 213 -5.49 8.99 -15.78
C SER A 213 -6.57 8.00 -15.31
N LEU A 214 -6.17 6.85 -14.81
CA LEU A 214 -7.05 5.78 -14.34
C LEU A 214 -6.69 5.36 -12.91
N TRP A 215 -7.68 4.93 -12.13
CA TRP A 215 -7.45 4.29 -10.84
C TRP A 215 -8.55 3.28 -10.48
N LEU A 216 -8.26 2.43 -9.50
CA LEU A 216 -9.20 1.45 -8.94
C LEU A 216 -9.31 1.71 -7.44
N SER A 217 -10.49 1.49 -6.85
CA SER A 217 -10.61 1.45 -5.39
C SER A 217 -9.55 0.50 -4.79
N PRO A 218 -8.81 0.92 -3.73
CA PRO A 218 -7.79 0.09 -3.10
C PRO A 218 -8.32 -1.26 -2.58
N VAL A 219 -9.60 -1.33 -2.23
CA VAL A 219 -10.27 -2.55 -1.77
C VAL A 219 -10.45 -3.53 -2.93
N LEU A 220 -11.03 -3.07 -4.05
CA LEU A 220 -11.18 -3.89 -5.26
C LEU A 220 -9.81 -4.30 -5.83
N ARG A 221 -8.85 -3.37 -5.88
CA ARG A 221 -7.47 -3.64 -6.33
C ARG A 221 -6.88 -4.83 -5.58
N ARG A 222 -6.85 -4.77 -4.24
CA ARG A 222 -6.28 -5.85 -3.41
C ARG A 222 -6.98 -7.17 -3.65
N PHE A 223 -8.31 -7.15 -3.76
CA PHE A 223 -9.10 -8.35 -4.00
C PHE A 223 -8.81 -9.02 -5.34
N ILE A 224 -8.66 -8.23 -6.42
CA ILE A 224 -8.33 -8.73 -7.76
C ILE A 224 -6.86 -9.17 -7.82
N TYR A 225 -5.95 -8.36 -7.27
CA TYR A 225 -4.51 -8.66 -7.22
C TYR A 225 -4.21 -9.97 -6.50
N ALA A 226 -4.83 -10.21 -5.34
CA ALA A 226 -4.64 -11.44 -4.56
C ALA A 226 -5.07 -12.73 -5.29
N ARG A 227 -5.86 -12.62 -6.36
CA ARG A 227 -6.32 -13.77 -7.17
C ARG A 227 -5.44 -14.03 -8.39
N GLN A 228 -4.46 -13.16 -8.66
CA GLN A 228 -3.56 -13.36 -9.79
C GLN A 228 -2.54 -14.45 -9.47
N PRO A 229 -2.19 -15.31 -10.45
CA PRO A 229 -1.04 -16.18 -10.30
C PRO A 229 0.23 -15.36 -10.03
N LEU A 230 1.01 -15.74 -9.02
CA LEU A 230 2.21 -14.99 -8.61
C LEU A 230 3.18 -14.72 -9.77
N ALA A 231 3.39 -15.70 -10.65
CA ALA A 231 4.26 -15.56 -11.81
C ALA A 231 3.72 -14.56 -12.85
N LEU A 232 2.40 -14.40 -12.97
CA LEU A 232 1.79 -13.38 -13.82
C LEU A 232 1.95 -11.99 -13.18
N ALA A 233 1.68 -11.87 -11.89
CA ALA A 233 1.83 -10.61 -11.16
C ALA A 233 3.27 -10.08 -11.24
N LYS A 234 4.28 -10.94 -11.03
CA LYS A 234 5.70 -10.57 -11.17
C LYS A 234 6.04 -10.07 -12.58
N ARG A 235 5.55 -10.75 -13.64
CA ARG A 235 5.76 -10.32 -15.03
C ARG A 235 5.12 -8.96 -15.32
N ARG A 236 3.92 -8.71 -14.78
CA ARG A 236 3.24 -7.41 -14.90
C ARG A 236 4.02 -6.30 -14.19
N HIS A 237 4.51 -6.56 -12.98
CA HIS A 237 5.39 -5.62 -12.28
C HIS A 237 6.68 -5.34 -13.05
N GLN A 238 7.35 -6.36 -13.63
CA GLN A 238 8.54 -6.13 -14.46
C GLN A 238 8.23 -5.19 -15.65
N ARG A 239 7.13 -5.43 -16.38
CA ARG A 239 6.74 -4.59 -17.52
C ARG A 239 6.39 -3.16 -17.13
N ALA A 240 5.73 -3.00 -15.99
CA ALA A 240 5.44 -1.67 -15.44
C ALA A 240 6.75 -0.93 -15.10
N ALA A 241 7.73 -1.64 -14.51
CA ALA A 241 9.04 -1.06 -14.25
C ALA A 241 9.77 -0.65 -15.53
N ASP A 242 9.71 -1.47 -16.59
CA ASP A 242 10.33 -1.14 -17.87
C ASP A 242 9.74 0.17 -18.43
N TYR A 243 8.42 0.35 -18.35
CA TYR A 243 7.77 1.60 -18.74
C TYR A 243 8.23 2.79 -17.89
N TYR A 244 8.23 2.69 -16.56
CA TYR A 244 8.66 3.80 -15.71
C TYR A 244 10.15 4.13 -15.86
N THR A 245 10.97 3.14 -16.21
CA THR A 245 12.38 3.37 -16.57
C THR A 245 12.49 4.19 -17.87
N GLU A 246 11.66 3.90 -18.87
CA GLU A 246 11.61 4.68 -20.13
C GLU A 246 11.03 6.09 -19.94
N GLN A 247 10.33 6.37 -18.84
CA GLN A 247 9.74 7.67 -18.54
C GLN A 247 10.57 8.48 -17.53
N ASP A 248 11.78 8.02 -17.20
CA ASP A 248 12.65 8.65 -16.20
C ASP A 248 11.99 8.80 -14.81
N GLU A 249 11.19 7.79 -14.41
CA GLU A 249 10.48 7.71 -13.13
C GLU A 249 11.09 6.61 -12.22
N PRO A 250 12.31 6.81 -11.67
CA PRO A 250 13.09 5.75 -11.04
C PRO A 250 12.46 5.17 -9.76
N LEU A 251 11.76 5.97 -8.95
CA LEU A 251 11.13 5.48 -7.71
C LEU A 251 9.99 4.49 -8.01
N LEU A 252 9.15 4.80 -9.00
CA LEU A 252 8.09 3.92 -9.46
C LEU A 252 8.67 2.65 -10.09
N ALA A 253 9.68 2.80 -10.95
CA ALA A 253 10.37 1.66 -11.56
C ALA A 253 10.93 0.71 -10.49
N VAL A 254 11.66 1.22 -9.50
CA VAL A 254 12.24 0.44 -8.40
C VAL A 254 11.17 -0.26 -7.58
N ARG A 255 10.07 0.44 -7.23
CA ARG A 255 8.95 -0.17 -6.50
C ARG A 255 8.40 -1.38 -7.25
N HIS A 256 8.20 -1.25 -8.56
CA HIS A 256 7.72 -2.35 -9.40
C HIS A 256 8.76 -3.48 -9.51
N LEU A 257 10.06 -3.19 -9.67
CA LEU A 257 11.10 -4.22 -9.69
C LEU A 257 11.19 -5.00 -8.37
N GLN A 258 11.02 -4.33 -7.22
CA GLN A 258 10.97 -5.01 -5.92
C GLN A 258 9.79 -6.00 -5.84
N GLN A 259 8.61 -5.62 -6.35
CA GLN A 259 7.44 -6.53 -6.42
C GLN A 259 7.62 -7.66 -7.44
N ALA A 260 8.40 -7.42 -8.50
CA ALA A 260 8.82 -8.46 -9.44
C ALA A 260 9.92 -9.39 -8.90
N GLU A 261 10.45 -9.11 -7.70
CA GLU A 261 11.65 -9.73 -7.10
C GLU A 261 12.94 -9.56 -7.93
N ASN A 262 12.99 -8.55 -8.80
CA ASN A 262 14.19 -8.20 -9.54
C ASN A 262 15.06 -7.21 -8.75
N TRP A 263 15.59 -7.69 -7.62
CA TRP A 263 16.32 -6.88 -6.64
C TRP A 263 17.61 -6.29 -7.19
N ALA A 264 18.34 -7.02 -8.03
CA ALA A 264 19.61 -6.54 -8.58
C ALA A 264 19.41 -5.32 -9.50
N THR A 265 18.45 -5.38 -10.43
CA THR A 265 18.12 -4.25 -11.30
C THR A 265 17.54 -3.08 -10.50
N ALA A 266 16.68 -3.36 -9.51
CA ALA A 266 16.14 -2.33 -8.61
C ALA A 266 17.24 -1.55 -7.88
N ALA A 267 18.25 -2.26 -7.35
CA ALA A 267 19.37 -1.63 -6.66
C ALA A 267 20.20 -0.77 -7.63
N THR A 268 20.48 -1.27 -8.84
CA THR A 268 21.24 -0.54 -9.85
C THR A 268 20.57 0.78 -10.24
N ILE A 269 19.27 0.75 -10.55
CA ILE A 269 18.52 1.97 -10.91
C ILE A 269 18.49 2.94 -9.74
N LEU A 270 18.16 2.46 -8.53
CA LEU A 270 18.05 3.34 -7.35
C LEU A 270 19.37 4.01 -6.99
N LEU A 271 20.49 3.28 -7.07
CA LEU A 271 21.82 3.83 -6.79
C LEU A 271 22.27 4.84 -7.86
N ALA A 272 21.94 4.60 -9.13
CA ALA A 272 22.27 5.51 -10.22
C ALA A 272 21.53 6.85 -10.11
N SER A 273 20.26 6.83 -9.66
CA SER A 273 19.42 8.03 -9.52
C SER A 273 19.51 8.69 -8.13
N ALA A 274 20.27 8.13 -7.19
CA ALA A 274 20.23 8.53 -5.79
C ALA A 274 20.56 10.02 -5.55
N SER A 275 21.56 10.56 -6.24
CA SER A 275 21.98 11.96 -6.07
C SER A 275 20.91 12.95 -6.52
N GLU A 276 20.25 12.65 -7.65
CA GLU A 276 19.16 13.46 -8.20
C GLU A 276 17.94 13.42 -7.28
N LEU A 277 17.54 12.22 -6.83
CA LEU A 277 16.42 12.03 -5.91
C LEU A 277 16.59 12.76 -4.57
N ILE A 278 17.82 12.81 -4.05
CA ILE A 278 18.15 13.59 -2.85
C ILE A 278 18.00 15.09 -3.13
N SER A 279 18.46 15.56 -4.30
CA SER A 279 18.36 16.97 -4.68
C SER A 279 16.91 17.44 -4.86
N GLU A 280 16.01 16.54 -5.28
CA GLU A 280 14.57 16.78 -5.44
C GLU A 280 13.76 16.61 -4.15
N LEU A 281 14.41 16.45 -2.99
CA LEU A 281 13.78 16.30 -1.68
C LEU A 281 12.87 15.06 -1.55
N GLN A 282 13.10 14.01 -2.34
CA GLN A 282 12.33 12.76 -2.29
C GLN A 282 12.86 11.76 -1.24
N SER A 283 13.60 12.25 -0.24
CA SER A 283 14.34 11.47 0.76
C SER A 283 13.48 10.48 1.56
N THR A 284 12.21 10.79 1.81
CA THR A 284 11.30 9.90 2.56
C THR A 284 10.95 8.64 1.77
N GLU A 285 10.59 8.78 0.50
CA GLU A 285 10.25 7.64 -0.35
C GLU A 285 11.48 6.79 -0.66
N LEU A 286 12.60 7.44 -0.97
CA LEU A 286 13.88 6.79 -1.18
C LEU A 286 14.28 5.93 0.04
N ARG A 287 14.12 6.46 1.27
CA ARG A 287 14.36 5.70 2.51
C ARG A 287 13.48 4.45 2.59
N LEU A 288 12.18 4.57 2.31
CA LEU A 288 11.26 3.43 2.35
C LEU A 288 11.65 2.34 1.35
N LEU A 289 12.08 2.71 0.13
CA LEU A 289 12.54 1.75 -0.87
C LEU A 289 13.84 1.06 -0.45
N LEU A 290 14.81 1.81 0.09
CA LEU A 290 16.09 1.27 0.56
C LEU A 290 15.91 0.26 1.69
N GLN A 291 14.97 0.50 2.61
CA GLN A 291 14.68 -0.40 3.73
C GLN A 291 14.08 -1.74 3.30
N ARG A 292 13.55 -1.85 2.07
CA ARG A 292 12.89 -3.08 1.58
C ARG A 292 13.85 -4.09 0.97
N PHE A 293 15.10 -3.73 0.67
CA PHE A 293 16.04 -4.66 0.05
C PHE A 293 16.43 -5.79 1.03
N PRO A 294 16.30 -7.07 0.63
CA PRO A 294 16.77 -8.18 1.44
C PRO A 294 18.25 -8.51 1.15
N VAL A 295 19.04 -8.67 2.21
CA VAL A 295 20.47 -8.99 2.12
C VAL A 295 20.77 -10.22 1.25
N SER A 296 19.90 -11.24 1.29
CA SER A 296 20.11 -12.50 0.56
C SER A 296 19.87 -12.42 -0.95
N LYS A 297 19.40 -11.28 -1.48
CA LYS A 297 19.07 -11.12 -2.90
C LYS A 297 19.97 -10.13 -3.63
N LEU A 298 20.93 -9.51 -2.94
CA LEU A 298 21.89 -8.59 -3.53
C LEU A 298 23.30 -9.16 -3.48
N ALA A 299 24.13 -8.78 -4.46
CA ALA A 299 25.56 -9.02 -4.38
C ALA A 299 26.16 -8.19 -3.22
N PRO A 300 27.25 -8.65 -2.56
CA PRO A 300 27.88 -7.94 -1.45
C PRO A 300 28.17 -6.46 -1.73
N ALA A 301 28.65 -6.14 -2.95
CA ALA A 301 28.91 -4.76 -3.36
C ALA A 301 27.64 -3.90 -3.41
N GLN A 302 26.57 -4.39 -4.04
CA GLN A 302 25.29 -3.68 -4.11
C GLN A 302 24.67 -3.52 -2.71
N TRP A 303 24.73 -4.56 -1.87
CA TRP A 303 24.24 -4.47 -0.49
C TRP A 303 24.98 -3.40 0.30
N ARG A 304 26.32 -3.37 0.21
CA ARG A 304 27.14 -2.32 0.82
C ARG A 304 26.69 -0.93 0.38
N ASP A 305 26.55 -0.70 -0.92
CA ASP A 305 26.25 0.63 -1.46
C ASP A 305 24.84 1.10 -1.07
N ILE A 306 23.85 0.19 -1.08
CA ILE A 306 22.49 0.45 -0.58
C ILE A 306 22.52 0.83 0.91
N GLN A 307 23.28 0.10 1.73
CA GLN A 307 23.37 0.37 3.17
C GLN A 307 24.12 1.67 3.48
N ILE A 308 25.14 2.02 2.68
CA ILE A 308 25.83 3.32 2.79
C ILE A 308 24.85 4.46 2.48
N LEU A 309 24.14 4.39 1.36
CA LEU A 309 23.15 5.40 0.99
C LEU A 309 22.04 5.53 2.04
N LEU A 310 21.54 4.41 2.56
CA LEU A 310 20.56 4.39 3.63
C LEU A 310 21.08 5.06 4.91
N SER A 311 22.33 4.78 5.29
CA SER A 311 22.98 5.43 6.44
C SER A 311 23.07 6.95 6.26
N ASP A 312 23.51 7.41 5.08
CA ASP A 312 23.68 8.83 4.80
C ASP A 312 22.32 9.57 4.87
N LEU A 313 21.25 8.97 4.33
CA LEU A 313 19.88 9.50 4.45
C LEU A 313 19.34 9.51 5.89
N LEU A 314 19.60 8.46 6.66
CA LEU A 314 19.15 8.37 8.05
C LEU A 314 19.88 9.39 8.93
N MET A 315 21.17 9.61 8.68
CA MET A 315 21.96 10.64 9.36
C MET A 315 21.37 12.03 9.16
N VAL A 316 21.08 12.42 7.92
CA VAL A 316 20.48 13.73 7.60
C VAL A 316 19.12 13.92 8.29
N ASN A 317 18.36 12.84 8.47
CA ASN A 317 17.06 12.86 9.13
C ASN A 317 17.12 12.71 10.67
N GLY A 318 18.30 12.69 11.28
CA GLY A 318 18.49 12.55 12.73
C GLY A 318 18.27 11.13 13.29
N ALA A 319 18.10 10.13 12.43
CA ALA A 319 17.91 8.72 12.78
C ALA A 319 19.25 8.02 13.02
N HIS A 320 20.02 8.51 14.01
CA HIS A 320 21.43 8.11 14.22
C HIS A 320 21.60 6.62 14.54
N ALA A 321 20.69 6.03 15.31
CA ALA A 321 20.79 4.62 15.68
C ALA A 321 20.57 3.69 14.48
N GLU A 322 19.59 4.00 13.63
CA GLU A 322 19.35 3.26 12.38
C GLU A 322 20.48 3.47 11.38
N ALA A 323 21.03 4.69 11.27
CA ALA A 323 22.18 4.97 10.40
C ALA A 323 23.39 4.10 10.80
N LEU A 324 23.68 4.01 12.11
CA LEU A 324 24.75 3.16 12.62
C LEU A 324 24.51 1.67 12.33
N ALA A 325 23.25 1.21 12.43
CA ALA A 325 22.88 -0.16 12.10
C ALA A 325 23.09 -0.46 10.59
N ALA A 326 22.80 0.51 9.72
CA ALA A 326 23.06 0.41 8.29
C ALA A 326 24.58 0.33 8.00
N CYS A 327 25.41 1.20 8.60
CA CYS A 327 26.88 1.10 8.49
C CYS A 327 27.41 -0.26 8.93
N ARG A 328 26.94 -0.79 10.06
CA ARG A 328 27.34 -2.12 10.56
C ARG A 328 26.93 -3.23 9.59
N SER A 329 25.77 -3.10 8.96
CA SER A 329 25.28 -4.04 7.96
C SER A 329 26.11 -4.01 6.68
N ALA A 330 26.57 -2.82 6.26
CA ALA A 330 27.53 -2.67 5.16
C ALA A 330 28.88 -3.32 5.52
N LEU A 331 29.40 -3.08 6.72
CA LEU A 331 30.71 -3.57 7.14
C LEU A 331 30.81 -5.11 7.14
N ARG A 332 29.71 -5.81 7.43
CA ARG A 332 29.66 -7.29 7.48
C ARG A 332 29.92 -7.98 6.15
N VAL A 333 29.76 -7.27 5.03
CA VAL A 333 29.93 -7.85 3.68
C VAL A 333 31.18 -7.34 2.96
N VAL A 334 32.03 -6.59 3.67
CA VAL A 334 33.18 -5.90 3.09
C VAL A 334 34.49 -6.45 3.66
N ASP A 335 35.28 -7.04 2.76
CA ASP A 335 36.62 -7.53 3.08
C ASP A 335 37.73 -6.53 2.69
N SER A 336 37.44 -5.59 1.79
CA SER A 336 38.42 -4.62 1.30
C SER A 336 38.62 -3.45 2.30
N SER A 337 39.88 -3.23 2.67
CA SER A 337 40.32 -2.15 3.58
C SER A 337 39.78 -0.78 3.15
N PHE A 338 39.82 -0.51 1.85
CA PHE A 338 39.35 0.72 1.25
C PHE A 338 37.89 1.04 1.60
N TYR A 339 36.99 0.07 1.44
CA TYR A 339 35.57 0.27 1.77
C TYR A 339 35.33 0.26 3.29
N GLN A 340 36.08 -0.53 4.06
CA GLN A 340 36.00 -0.50 5.52
C GLN A 340 36.36 0.89 6.06
N ALA A 341 37.39 1.54 5.51
CA ALA A 341 37.81 2.87 5.92
C ALA A 341 36.67 3.90 5.81
N ARG A 342 35.99 3.92 4.66
CA ARG A 342 34.85 4.82 4.38
C ARG A 342 33.64 4.56 5.27
N ILE A 343 33.37 3.30 5.61
CA ILE A 343 32.29 2.95 6.54
C ILE A 343 32.66 3.39 7.95
N TYR A 344 33.89 3.15 8.41
CA TYR A 344 34.34 3.62 9.73
C TYR A 344 34.32 5.15 9.84
N ARG A 345 34.70 5.86 8.78
CA ARG A 345 34.56 7.32 8.74
C ARG A 345 33.10 7.76 8.96
N ARG A 346 32.15 7.18 8.23
CA ARG A 346 30.71 7.48 8.43
C ARG A 346 30.24 7.16 9.86
N MET A 347 30.67 6.02 10.41
CA MET A 347 30.37 5.67 11.80
C MET A 347 30.94 6.69 12.79
N GLY A 348 32.16 7.19 12.57
CA GLY A 348 32.75 8.24 13.39
C GLY A 348 31.93 9.53 13.35
N LYS A 349 31.48 9.93 12.17
CA LYS A 349 30.64 11.12 11.96
C LYS A 349 29.33 11.08 12.75
N LEU A 350 28.70 9.91 12.83
CA LEU A 350 27.48 9.70 13.64
C LEU A 350 27.69 9.94 15.15
N PHE A 351 28.91 9.84 15.65
CA PHE A 351 29.23 9.99 17.07
C PHE A 351 29.79 11.37 17.44
N GLU A 352 30.12 12.25 16.49
CA GLU A 352 30.84 13.53 16.75
C GLU A 352 30.21 14.36 17.88
N PHE A 353 28.89 14.54 17.84
CA PHE A 353 28.17 15.38 18.80
C PHE A 353 27.80 14.67 20.11
N HIS A 354 27.73 13.34 20.10
CA HIS A 354 27.18 12.56 21.21
C HIS A 354 28.26 11.84 22.03
N ASN A 355 29.35 11.40 21.40
CA ASN A 355 30.43 10.67 22.05
C ASN A 355 31.73 10.81 21.24
N GLN A 356 32.44 11.91 21.50
CA GLN A 356 33.69 12.25 20.82
C GLN A 356 34.76 11.14 20.91
N LEU A 357 34.86 10.42 22.03
CA LEU A 357 35.82 9.32 22.17
C LEU A 357 35.50 8.15 21.22
N HIS A 358 34.23 7.82 21.04
CA HIS A 358 33.82 6.79 20.08
C HIS A 358 34.06 7.25 18.64
N ALA A 359 33.79 8.53 18.34
CA ALA A 359 34.09 9.11 17.04
C ALA A 359 35.58 8.99 16.71
N LEU A 360 36.46 9.40 17.63
CA LEU A 360 37.92 9.28 17.49
C LEU A 360 38.36 7.82 17.29
N ASN A 361 37.79 6.86 18.01
CA ASN A 361 38.12 5.44 17.84
C ASN A 361 37.76 4.91 16.45
N TYR A 362 36.61 5.33 15.89
CA TYR A 362 36.24 4.96 14.51
C TYR A 362 37.10 5.69 13.49
N TYR A 363 37.42 6.97 13.71
CA TYR A 363 38.33 7.72 12.84
C TYR A 363 39.74 7.14 12.83
N GLN A 364 40.24 6.64 13.96
CA GLN A 364 41.51 5.91 14.01
C GLN A 364 41.44 4.62 13.19
N GLN A 365 40.36 3.85 13.32
CA GLN A 365 40.15 2.65 12.50
C GLN A 365 40.06 2.97 11.00
N ALA A 366 39.44 4.08 10.62
CA ALA A 366 39.38 4.56 9.25
C ALA A 366 40.77 4.96 8.74
N LEU A 367 41.51 5.77 9.50
CA LEU A 367 42.82 6.29 9.11
C LEU A 367 43.83 5.17 8.84
N THR A 368 43.84 4.13 9.69
CA THR A 368 44.73 2.96 9.50
C THR A 368 44.46 2.17 8.21
N ARG A 369 43.33 2.41 7.55
CA ARG A 369 42.86 1.64 6.38
C ARG A 369 42.80 2.44 5.08
N PHE A 370 42.76 3.78 5.16
CA PHE A 370 42.84 4.64 3.98
C PHE A 370 44.24 4.61 3.37
N GLU A 371 44.30 4.60 2.05
CA GLU A 371 45.54 4.85 1.31
C GLU A 371 46.00 6.30 1.52
N ILE A 372 47.28 6.57 1.30
CA ILE A 372 47.88 7.90 1.57
C ILE A 372 47.37 8.95 0.61
N ASP A 373 46.94 8.56 -0.58
CA ASP A 373 46.45 9.41 -1.67
C ASP A 373 44.92 9.42 -1.78
N ASP A 374 44.19 8.70 -0.91
CA ASP A 374 42.71 8.72 -0.94
C ASP A 374 42.19 10.10 -0.53
N PRO A 375 41.39 10.78 -1.37
CA PRO A 375 40.91 12.13 -1.08
C PRO A 375 40.00 12.21 0.15
N GLU A 376 39.27 11.14 0.52
CA GLU A 376 38.45 11.13 1.74
C GLU A 376 39.28 11.11 3.03
N ARG A 377 40.57 10.74 2.94
CA ARG A 377 41.47 10.80 4.09
C ARG A 377 41.71 12.24 4.56
N ILE A 378 41.73 13.20 3.64
CA ILE A 378 41.86 14.64 3.97
C ILE A 378 40.66 15.07 4.81
N ASP A 379 39.45 14.72 4.37
CA ASP A 379 38.23 15.05 5.11
C ASP A 379 38.15 14.32 6.46
N LEU A 380 38.63 13.07 6.54
CA LEU A 380 38.76 12.36 7.80
C LEU A 380 39.68 13.09 8.79
N LEU A 381 40.87 13.51 8.34
CA LEU A 381 41.84 14.22 9.17
C LEU A 381 41.27 15.55 9.67
N LYS A 382 40.57 16.28 8.79
CA LYS A 382 39.82 17.49 9.17
C LYS A 382 38.74 17.20 10.21
N ASP A 383 37.88 16.21 9.96
CA ASP A 383 36.80 15.82 10.87
C ASP A 383 37.38 15.43 12.26
N ARG A 384 38.51 14.70 12.28
CA ARG A 384 39.21 14.31 13.51
C ARG A 384 39.86 15.50 14.24
N ALA A 385 40.50 16.41 13.51
CA ALA A 385 41.09 17.62 14.07
C ALA A 385 40.05 18.51 14.76
N TRP A 386 38.85 18.64 14.19
CA TRP A 386 37.74 19.36 14.84
C TRP A 386 37.37 18.79 16.20
N ILE A 387 37.34 17.46 16.34
CA ILE A 387 37.12 16.84 17.65
C ILE A 387 38.25 17.19 18.63
N TYR A 388 39.51 17.15 18.20
CA TYR A 388 40.64 17.53 19.04
C TYR A 388 40.58 19.01 19.46
N ILE A 389 40.20 19.91 18.56
CA ILE A 389 39.95 21.34 18.87
C ILE A 389 38.90 21.48 19.97
N LEU A 390 37.74 20.83 19.81
CA LEU A 390 36.65 20.89 20.81
C LEU A 390 37.06 20.32 22.17
N ARG A 391 38.02 19.39 22.18
CA ARG A 391 38.59 18.76 23.38
C ARG A 391 39.79 19.49 23.95
N LYS A 392 40.24 20.59 23.32
CA LYS A 392 41.44 21.35 23.68
C LYS A 392 42.75 20.57 23.56
N GLU A 393 42.78 19.57 22.67
CA GLU A 393 43.95 18.73 22.38
C GLU A 393 44.73 19.34 21.19
N TRP A 394 45.23 20.57 21.37
CA TRP A 394 45.72 21.44 20.29
C TRP A 394 46.81 20.83 19.40
N ILE A 395 47.77 20.15 20.01
CA ILE A 395 48.91 19.54 19.30
C ILE A 395 48.42 18.45 18.33
N LEU A 396 47.43 17.64 18.74
CA LEU A 396 46.89 16.58 17.90
C LEU A 396 46.04 17.16 16.75
N ALA A 397 45.27 18.22 17.01
CA ALA A 397 44.54 18.94 15.98
C ALA A 397 45.48 19.53 14.91
N GLU A 398 46.55 20.20 15.34
CA GLU A 398 47.54 20.79 14.43
C GLU A 398 48.21 19.73 13.56
N GLN A 399 48.62 18.61 14.15
CA GLN A 399 49.25 17.50 13.43
C GLN A 399 48.34 16.96 12.32
N ASP A 400 47.05 16.75 12.61
CA ASP A 400 46.10 16.23 11.64
C ASP A 400 45.85 17.22 10.48
N LEU A 401 45.72 18.50 10.79
CA LEU A 401 45.49 19.53 9.77
C LEU A 401 46.72 19.75 8.89
N LEU A 402 47.93 19.75 9.46
CA LEU A 402 49.16 19.82 8.69
C LEU A 402 49.36 18.56 7.82
N LEU A 403 49.01 17.38 8.34
CA LEU A 403 49.03 16.14 7.56
C LEU A 403 48.03 16.19 6.40
N ALA A 404 46.84 16.76 6.62
CA ALA A 404 45.83 16.95 5.58
C ALA A 404 46.32 17.89 4.46
N LEU A 405 46.99 19.00 4.80
CA LEU A 405 47.58 19.93 3.83
C LEU A 405 48.76 19.34 3.05
N ALA A 406 49.52 18.45 3.66
CA ALA A 406 50.64 17.77 3.01
C ALA A 406 50.19 16.68 2.03
N GLN A 407 48.92 16.31 2.03
CA GLN A 407 48.39 15.24 1.19
C GLN A 407 48.11 15.72 -0.24
N THR A 408 48.46 14.88 -1.23
CA THR A 408 48.23 15.15 -2.65
C THR A 408 47.55 13.95 -3.33
N PRO A 409 46.51 14.16 -4.16
CA PRO A 409 45.93 15.44 -4.55
C PRO A 409 44.99 16.02 -3.48
N ILE A 410 45.00 17.35 -3.32
CA ILE A 410 44.03 18.11 -2.53
C ILE A 410 43.24 19.04 -3.44
N THR A 411 41.92 19.08 -3.28
CA THR A 411 41.07 20.01 -4.04
C THR A 411 41.11 21.41 -3.42
N ILE A 412 40.81 22.45 -4.21
CA ILE A 412 40.76 23.84 -3.71
C ILE A 412 39.77 23.96 -2.53
N GLN A 413 38.62 23.28 -2.61
CA GLN A 413 37.63 23.29 -1.54
C GLN A 413 38.16 22.63 -0.27
N GLN A 414 38.75 21.43 -0.38
CA GLN A 414 39.32 20.75 0.79
C GLN A 414 40.46 21.55 1.42
N GLN A 415 41.30 22.20 0.59
CA GLN A 415 42.36 23.07 1.08
C GLN A 415 41.80 24.25 1.86
N ALA A 416 40.75 24.90 1.35
CA ALA A 416 40.07 25.99 2.04
C ALA A 416 39.51 25.52 3.39
N ASP A 417 38.77 24.41 3.40
CA ASP A 417 38.17 23.86 4.63
C ASP A 417 39.22 23.52 5.71
N VAL A 418 40.39 23.00 5.31
CA VAL A 418 41.48 22.68 6.24
C VAL A 418 42.15 23.95 6.76
N LEU A 419 42.35 24.95 5.91
CA LEU A 419 42.90 26.25 6.32
C LEU A 419 41.96 27.01 7.27
N ASP A 420 40.65 26.92 7.07
CA ASP A 420 39.66 27.49 7.97
C ASP A 420 39.72 26.84 9.36
N ALA A 421 39.86 25.51 9.42
CA ALA A 421 40.05 24.79 10.68
C ALA A 421 41.37 25.17 11.38
N LEU A 422 42.47 25.36 10.63
CA LEU A 422 43.75 25.85 11.17
C LEU A 422 43.64 27.27 11.72
N SER A 423 42.97 28.16 10.98
CA SER A 423 42.73 29.54 11.41
C SER A 423 41.97 29.57 12.74
N TYR A 424 40.93 28.74 12.85
CA TYR A 424 40.17 28.59 14.10
C TYR A 424 41.04 28.07 15.25
N LEU A 425 41.83 27.01 15.01
CA LEU A 425 42.75 26.44 16.00
C LEU A 425 43.74 27.49 16.53
N CYS A 426 44.38 28.26 15.63
CA CYS A 426 45.31 29.32 16.00
C CYS A 426 44.63 30.42 16.85
N GLY A 427 43.42 30.82 16.46
CA GLY A 427 42.63 31.80 17.19
C GLY A 427 42.24 31.35 18.61
N GLU A 428 41.86 30.09 18.77
CA GLU A 428 41.54 29.53 20.09
C GLU A 428 42.80 29.32 20.94
N ASN A 429 43.90 28.82 20.37
CA ASN A 429 45.15 28.59 21.11
C ASN A 429 45.67 29.91 21.73
N GLN A 430 45.66 31.01 20.98
CA GLN A 430 46.07 32.35 21.46
C GLN A 430 45.19 32.91 22.58
N ARG A 431 43.95 32.43 22.75
CA ARG A 431 43.04 32.86 23.82
C ARG A 431 43.28 32.12 25.14
N TYR A 432 43.95 30.97 25.10
CA TYR A 432 44.14 30.09 26.26
C TYR A 432 45.61 29.89 26.67
N THR A 433 46.56 30.35 25.86
CA THR A 433 47.97 30.61 26.26
C THR A 433 48.13 32.03 26.76
#